data_AF-A0A963QRW6-F1
#
_entry.id   AF-A0A963QRW6-F1
#
_cell.length_a   1.000
_cell.length_b   1.000
_cell.length_c   1.000
_cell.angle_alpha   90.00
_cell.angle_beta   90.00
_cell.angle_gamma   90.00
#
_symmetry.space_group_name_H-M   'P 1'
#
loop_
_entity.id
_entity.type
_entity.pdbx_description
1 polymer ?
#
loop_
_entity_poly.entity_id
_entity_poly.type
_entity_poly.pdbx_seq_one_letter_code
_entity_poly.pdbx_strand_id
1 'polypeptide(L)'
;MTAIAAFLRKTPVPRLQDYFTAAGFTSLPPVDWTKPESEVVEPLIKAVDDMNDDEKQRVVLDAGRVAALADEPGQNALQNVVLNRAVFDPLEGANNRSLWVFLNETDRFRLAEEVRYNDERRRTRSWSGFGVDADLAVRKDPISIAAFTAA
;
A
#
# COMPACT_ATOMS: atom_id res chain seq x y z
N MET A 1 -6.34 -19.82 3.22
CA MET A 1 -7.19 -18.61 3.36
C MET A 1 -6.92 -17.73 2.16
N THR A 2 -7.95 -17.30 1.42
CA THR A 2 -7.78 -16.39 0.28
C THR A 2 -7.28 -15.02 0.76
N ALA A 3 -6.44 -14.35 -0.04
CA ALA A 3 -5.94 -13.00 0.27
C ALA A 3 -7.07 -12.00 0.56
N ILE A 4 -8.21 -12.15 -0.13
CA ILE A 4 -9.44 -11.36 0.05
C ILE A 4 -9.94 -11.46 1.50
N ALA A 5 -10.12 -12.67 2.04
CA ALA A 5 -10.72 -12.84 3.36
C ALA A 5 -9.83 -12.27 4.48
N ALA A 6 -8.50 -12.33 4.30
CA ALA A 6 -7.56 -11.70 5.23
C ALA A 6 -7.62 -10.17 5.16
N PHE A 7 -7.71 -9.61 3.94
CA PHE A 7 -7.86 -8.16 3.73
C PHE A 7 -9.16 -7.63 4.36
N LEU A 8 -10.29 -8.29 4.12
CA LEU A 8 -11.59 -7.87 4.65
C LEU A 8 -11.63 -7.94 6.19
N ARG A 9 -11.11 -9.01 6.81
CA ARG A 9 -11.10 -9.15 8.28
C ARG A 9 -10.12 -8.22 9.00
N LYS A 10 -9.08 -7.74 8.33
CA LYS A 10 -8.07 -6.86 8.94
C LYS A 10 -8.33 -5.37 8.71
N THR A 11 -9.40 -5.04 7.99
CA THR A 11 -9.72 -3.68 7.58
C THR A 11 -11.01 -3.24 8.26
N PRO A 12 -11.03 -2.08 8.95
CA PRO A 12 -12.23 -1.57 9.60
C PRO A 12 -13.37 -1.34 8.59
N VAL A 13 -14.61 -1.59 9.04
CA VAL A 13 -15.82 -1.44 8.21
C VAL A 13 -15.93 -0.08 7.51
N PRO A 14 -15.69 1.08 8.16
CA PRO A 14 -15.79 2.37 7.47
C PRO A 14 -14.83 2.47 6.28
N ARG A 15 -13.64 1.89 6.40
CA ARG A 15 -12.63 1.90 5.34
C ARG A 15 -13.00 0.94 4.20
N LEU A 16 -13.63 -0.20 4.51
CA LEU A 16 -14.19 -1.10 3.50
C LEU A 16 -15.33 -0.42 2.73
N GLN A 17 -16.22 0.29 3.44
CA GLN A 17 -17.29 1.05 2.82
C GLN A 17 -16.73 2.09 1.83
N ASP A 18 -15.72 2.88 2.24
CA ASP A 18 -15.06 3.85 1.35
C ASP A 18 -14.55 3.17 0.06
N TYR A 19 -13.87 2.03 0.20
CA TYR A 19 -13.32 1.28 -0.93
C TYR A 19 -14.40 0.79 -1.89
N PHE A 20 -15.40 0.06 -1.40
CA PHE A 20 -16.45 -0.52 -2.25
C PHE A 20 -17.35 0.55 -2.87
N THR A 21 -17.54 1.69 -2.20
CA THR A 21 -18.29 2.84 -2.74
C THR A 21 -17.51 3.55 -3.84
N ALA A 22 -16.19 3.77 -3.66
CA ALA A 22 -15.36 4.45 -4.64
C ALA A 22 -15.03 3.59 -5.87
N ALA A 23 -14.95 2.27 -5.71
CA ALA A 23 -14.53 1.36 -6.77
C ALA A 23 -15.57 1.12 -7.87
N GLY A 24 -16.85 1.39 -7.59
CA GLY A 24 -17.94 1.31 -8.57
C GLY A 24 -18.28 -0.10 -9.05
N PHE A 25 -18.13 -1.10 -8.17
CA PHE A 25 -18.47 -2.49 -8.49
C PHE A 25 -19.96 -2.66 -8.75
N THR A 26 -20.29 -3.30 -9.86
CA THR A 26 -21.66 -3.48 -10.34
C THR A 26 -22.22 -4.86 -10.00
N SER A 27 -21.36 -5.87 -9.80
CA SER A 27 -21.77 -7.23 -9.42
C SER A 27 -21.86 -7.44 -7.91
N LEU A 28 -21.39 -6.48 -7.10
CA LEU A 28 -21.53 -6.54 -5.66
C LEU A 28 -22.98 -6.19 -5.25
N PRO A 29 -23.69 -7.06 -4.52
CA PRO A 29 -25.02 -6.72 -4.01
C PRO A 29 -24.94 -5.58 -2.98
N PRO A 30 -26.04 -4.84 -2.76
CA PRO A 30 -26.09 -3.80 -1.73
C PRO A 30 -25.67 -4.33 -0.35
N VAL A 31 -24.73 -3.64 0.30
CA VAL A 31 -24.23 -3.97 1.64
C VAL A 31 -24.79 -2.97 2.64
N ASP A 32 -25.33 -3.48 3.75
CA ASP A 32 -25.77 -2.65 4.88
C ASP A 32 -24.57 -2.38 5.81
N TRP A 33 -23.93 -1.23 5.62
CA TRP A 33 -22.77 -0.79 6.40
C TRP A 33 -23.10 -0.32 7.82
N THR A 34 -24.38 -0.22 8.19
CA THR A 34 -24.81 0.26 9.52
C THR A 34 -24.74 -0.83 10.60
N LYS A 35 -24.53 -2.08 10.18
CA LYS A 35 -24.47 -3.25 11.06
C LYS A 35 -23.14 -3.38 11.79
N PRO A 36 -23.10 -4.15 12.90
CA PRO A 36 -21.86 -4.50 13.57
C PRO A 36 -20.87 -5.21 12.64
N GLU A 37 -19.57 -5.06 12.89
CA GLU A 37 -18.50 -5.61 12.03
C GLU A 37 -18.64 -7.11 11.76
N SER A 38 -18.98 -7.91 12.78
CA SER A 38 -19.20 -9.35 12.63
C SER A 38 -20.35 -9.71 11.68
N GLU A 39 -21.32 -8.83 11.53
CA GLU A 39 -22.48 -8.99 10.63
C GLU A 39 -22.24 -8.39 9.24
N VAL A 40 -21.18 -7.61 9.06
CA VAL A 40 -20.80 -7.04 7.76
C VAL A 40 -19.72 -7.90 7.08
N VAL A 41 -18.66 -8.24 7.80
CA VAL A 41 -17.44 -8.83 7.20
C VAL A 41 -17.68 -10.22 6.64
N GLU A 42 -18.33 -11.12 7.38
CA GLU A 42 -18.55 -12.50 6.90
C GLU A 42 -19.49 -12.55 5.68
N PRO A 43 -20.63 -11.84 5.66
CA PRO A 43 -21.44 -11.73 4.45
C PRO A 43 -20.70 -11.05 3.28
N LEU A 44 -19.87 -10.04 3.55
CA LEU A 44 -19.09 -9.35 2.51
C LEU A 44 -18.07 -10.28 1.86
N ILE A 45 -17.41 -11.16 2.63
CA ILE A 45 -16.50 -12.18 2.06
C ILE A 45 -17.24 -13.03 1.03
N LYS A 46 -18.43 -13.53 1.39
CA LYS A 46 -19.24 -14.33 0.48
C LYS A 46 -19.70 -13.52 -0.74
N ALA A 47 -20.17 -12.29 -0.53
CA ALA A 47 -20.62 -11.42 -1.61
C ALA A 47 -19.50 -11.14 -2.62
N VAL A 48 -18.28 -10.90 -2.15
CA VAL A 48 -17.10 -10.72 -3.02
C VAL A 48 -16.72 -12.02 -3.72
N ASP A 49 -16.88 -13.17 -3.07
CA ASP A 49 -16.62 -14.45 -3.70
C ASP A 49 -17.59 -14.77 -4.85
N ASP A 50 -18.83 -14.27 -4.76
CA ASP A 50 -19.91 -14.42 -5.74
C ASP A 50 -19.93 -13.29 -6.82
N MET A 51 -19.03 -12.31 -6.73
CA MET A 51 -18.86 -11.28 -7.78
C MET A 51 -18.42 -11.90 -9.11
N ASN A 52 -18.61 -11.16 -10.20
CA ASN A 52 -18.05 -11.58 -11.48
C ASN A 52 -16.51 -11.67 -11.42
N ASP A 53 -15.92 -12.51 -12.27
CA ASP A 53 -14.49 -12.83 -12.19
C ASP A 53 -13.59 -11.59 -12.36
N ASP A 54 -13.95 -10.65 -13.24
CA ASP A 54 -13.16 -9.45 -13.49
C ASP A 54 -13.12 -8.51 -12.28
N GLU A 55 -14.28 -8.24 -11.68
CA GLU A 55 -14.39 -7.38 -10.50
C GLU A 55 -13.80 -8.08 -9.26
N LYS A 56 -14.02 -9.39 -9.10
CA LYS A 56 -13.38 -10.18 -8.04
C LYS A 56 -11.86 -10.13 -8.16
N GLN A 57 -11.33 -10.30 -9.37
CA GLN A 57 -9.89 -10.22 -9.62
C GLN A 57 -9.34 -8.82 -9.31
N ARG A 58 -10.08 -7.76 -9.61
CA ARG A 58 -9.72 -6.40 -9.19
C ARG A 58 -9.62 -6.28 -7.67
N VAL A 59 -10.59 -6.82 -6.91
CA VAL A 59 -10.52 -6.87 -5.44
C VAL A 59 -9.29 -7.64 -4.96
N VAL A 60 -8.96 -8.77 -5.59
CA VAL A 60 -7.76 -9.56 -5.25
C VAL A 60 -6.49 -8.73 -5.44
N LEU A 61 -6.36 -8.03 -6.57
CA LEU A 61 -5.19 -7.21 -6.88
C LEU A 61 -5.05 -6.05 -5.88
N ASP A 62 -6.13 -5.33 -5.62
CA ASP A 62 -6.13 -4.19 -4.71
C ASP A 62 -5.85 -4.64 -3.27
N ALA A 63 -6.48 -5.73 -2.82
CA ALA A 63 -6.21 -6.34 -1.52
C ALA A 63 -4.74 -6.78 -1.37
N GLY A 64 -4.15 -7.35 -2.43
CA GLY A 64 -2.74 -7.76 -2.45
C GLY A 64 -1.80 -6.57 -2.31
N ARG A 65 -2.06 -5.48 -3.03
CA ARG A 65 -1.28 -4.23 -2.95
C ARG A 65 -1.36 -3.61 -1.56
N VAL A 66 -2.57 -3.50 -1.00
CA VAL A 66 -2.76 -2.98 0.36
C VAL A 66 -2.03 -3.84 1.39
N ALA A 67 -2.16 -5.16 1.30
CA ALA A 67 -1.52 -6.09 2.22
C ALA A 67 0.00 -6.04 2.14
N ALA A 68 0.58 -5.82 0.95
CA ALA A 68 2.02 -5.68 0.75
C ALA A 68 2.62 -4.46 1.47
N LEU A 69 1.82 -3.42 1.71
CA LEU A 69 2.22 -2.25 2.49
C LEU A 69 1.66 -2.24 3.92
N ALA A 70 1.01 -3.32 4.36
CA ALA A 70 0.44 -3.46 5.71
C ALA A 70 1.35 -4.21 6.70
N ASP A 71 2.59 -4.50 6.32
CA ASP A 71 3.63 -5.03 7.21
C ASP A 71 4.57 -3.90 7.67
N GLU A 72 5.53 -4.21 8.57
CA GLU A 72 6.38 -3.18 9.18
C GLU A 72 7.18 -2.35 8.15
N PRO A 73 7.92 -2.94 7.19
CA PRO A 73 8.66 -2.12 6.23
C PRO A 73 7.74 -1.39 5.25
N GLY A 74 6.57 -1.96 4.93
CA GLY A 74 5.54 -1.29 4.14
C GLY A 74 4.95 -0.06 4.85
N GLN A 75 4.69 -0.15 6.15
CA GLN A 75 4.23 0.98 6.97
C GLN A 75 5.31 2.07 7.07
N ASN A 76 6.58 1.69 7.20
CA ASN A 76 7.69 2.65 7.16
C ASN A 76 7.76 3.36 5.80
N ALA A 77 7.56 2.65 4.69
CA ALA A 77 7.51 3.25 3.36
C ALA A 77 6.36 4.27 3.26
N LEU A 78 5.14 3.89 3.67
CA LEU A 78 3.97 4.77 3.69
C LEU A 78 4.20 6.03 4.54
N GLN A 79 4.76 5.88 5.74
CA GLN A 79 4.99 6.99 6.65
C GLN A 79 5.96 8.04 6.09
N ASN A 80 6.89 7.63 5.22
CA ASN A 80 7.86 8.52 4.60
C ASN A 80 7.32 9.27 3.37
N VAL A 81 6.22 8.81 2.76
CA VAL A 81 5.72 9.36 1.49
C VAL A 81 4.35 10.03 1.61
N VAL A 82 3.59 9.73 2.65
CA VAL A 82 2.25 10.27 2.86
C VAL A 82 2.27 11.80 3.05
N LEU A 83 1.32 12.49 2.44
CA LEU A 83 1.20 13.94 2.51
C LEU A 83 0.38 14.37 3.73
N ASN A 84 -0.81 13.81 3.90
CA ASN A 84 -1.69 14.18 5.00
C ASN A 84 -1.43 13.33 6.25
N ARG A 85 -0.32 13.64 6.92
CA ARG A 85 0.06 13.01 8.19
C ARG A 85 -0.98 13.16 9.29
N ALA A 86 -1.68 14.30 9.32
CA ALA A 86 -2.72 14.56 10.32
C ALA A 86 -3.89 13.56 10.24
N VAL A 87 -4.21 13.06 9.05
CA VAL A 87 -5.20 11.98 8.87
C VAL A 87 -4.56 10.61 9.01
N PHE A 88 -3.35 10.41 8.47
CA PHE A 88 -2.69 9.10 8.46
C PHE A 88 -2.26 8.60 9.85
N ASP A 89 -1.55 9.43 10.62
CA ASP A 89 -0.96 9.04 11.90
C ASP A 89 -1.99 8.52 12.94
N PRO A 90 -3.21 9.10 13.08
CA PRO A 90 -4.21 8.58 14.02
C PRO A 90 -4.97 7.34 13.53
N LEU A 91 -4.85 6.92 12.27
CA LEU A 91 -5.53 5.70 11.80
C LEU A 91 -4.99 4.48 12.55
N GLU A 92 -5.88 3.68 13.10
CA GLU A 92 -5.52 2.42 13.74
C GLU A 92 -5.49 1.27 12.73
N GLY A 93 -4.47 0.42 12.82
CA GLY A 93 -4.30 -0.76 11.98
C GLY A 93 -3.57 -0.49 10.66
N ALA A 94 -2.61 -1.36 10.33
CA ALA A 94 -1.77 -1.21 9.15
C ALA A 94 -2.56 -1.31 7.82
N ASN A 95 -3.58 -2.19 7.75
CA ASN A 95 -4.44 -2.29 6.57
C ASN A 95 -5.31 -1.05 6.37
N ASN A 96 -5.79 -0.45 7.46
CA ASN A 96 -6.57 0.79 7.40
C ASN A 96 -5.72 1.94 6.85
N ARG A 97 -4.51 2.12 7.39
CA ARG A 97 -3.53 3.11 6.89
C ARG A 97 -3.20 2.89 5.42
N SER A 98 -2.83 1.66 5.07
CA SER A 98 -2.45 1.30 3.70
C SER A 98 -3.61 1.55 2.72
N LEU A 99 -4.83 1.12 3.04
CA LEU A 99 -6.01 1.35 2.20
C LEU A 99 -6.43 2.82 2.16
N TRP A 100 -6.24 3.60 3.23
CA TRP A 100 -6.50 5.03 3.20
C TRP A 100 -5.57 5.74 2.20
N VAL A 101 -4.27 5.45 2.22
CA VAL A 101 -3.31 6.04 1.25
C VAL A 101 -3.64 5.56 -0.17
N PHE A 102 -3.99 4.28 -0.34
CA PHE A 102 -4.41 3.72 -1.63
C PHE A 102 -5.56 4.52 -2.26
N LEU A 103 -6.58 4.86 -1.46
CA LEU A 103 -7.79 5.55 -1.90
C LEU A 103 -7.61 7.07 -2.07
N ASN A 104 -6.84 7.71 -1.18
CA ASN A 104 -6.82 9.18 -1.07
C ASN A 104 -5.54 9.81 -1.63
N GLU A 105 -4.44 9.06 -1.71
CA GLU A 105 -3.14 9.54 -2.14
C GLU A 105 -2.47 8.51 -3.07
N THR A 106 -3.16 8.13 -4.15
CA THR A 106 -2.76 7.03 -5.04
C THR A 106 -1.32 7.15 -5.56
N ASP A 107 -0.85 8.36 -5.87
CA ASP A 107 0.54 8.56 -6.31
C ASP A 107 1.56 8.33 -5.19
N ARG A 108 1.20 8.61 -3.94
CA ARG A 108 2.04 8.30 -2.77
C ARG A 108 2.02 6.83 -2.45
N PHE A 109 0.87 6.16 -2.62
CA PHE A 109 0.79 4.72 -2.51
C PHE A 109 1.74 4.03 -3.50
N ARG A 110 1.73 4.45 -4.77
CA ARG A 110 2.66 3.94 -5.80
C ARG A 110 4.12 4.17 -5.41
N LEU A 111 4.46 5.36 -4.90
CA LEU A 111 5.82 5.65 -4.44
C LEU A 111 6.23 4.74 -3.27
N ALA A 112 5.33 4.43 -2.33
CA ALA A 112 5.62 3.46 -1.27
C ALA A 112 5.81 2.03 -1.82
N GLU A 113 5.06 1.62 -2.85
CA GLU A 113 5.29 0.35 -3.54
C GLU A 113 6.67 0.30 -4.19
N GLU A 114 7.14 1.41 -4.79
CA GLU A 114 8.49 1.51 -5.35
C GLU A 114 9.57 1.45 -4.27
N VAL A 115 9.39 2.15 -3.15
CA VAL A 115 10.30 2.07 -1.99
C VAL A 115 10.38 0.63 -1.50
N ARG A 116 9.23 -0.05 -1.38
CA ARG A 116 9.14 -1.45 -0.95
C ARG A 116 9.85 -2.39 -1.91
N TYR A 117 9.59 -2.25 -3.20
CA TYR A 117 10.24 -3.04 -4.25
C TYR A 117 11.76 -2.89 -4.19
N ASN A 118 12.24 -1.65 -4.02
CA ASN A 118 13.67 -1.38 -3.89
C ASN A 118 14.24 -2.02 -2.63
N ASP A 119 13.59 -1.88 -1.46
CA ASP A 119 14.10 -2.45 -0.22
C ASP A 119 14.19 -3.99 -0.26
N GLU A 120 13.16 -4.66 -0.79
CA GLU A 120 13.14 -6.12 -0.95
C GLU A 120 14.23 -6.62 -1.91
N ARG A 121 14.48 -5.89 -3.00
CA ARG A 121 15.40 -6.34 -4.07
C ARG A 121 16.83 -5.83 -3.92
N ARG A 122 17.06 -4.78 -3.13
CA ARG A 122 18.39 -4.17 -2.90
C ARG A 122 19.41 -5.14 -2.30
N ARG A 123 18.96 -6.18 -1.59
CA ARG A 123 19.84 -7.22 -1.00
C ARG A 123 19.94 -8.50 -1.84
N THR A 124 19.37 -8.51 -3.05
CA THR A 124 19.39 -9.69 -3.93
C THR A 124 20.51 -9.62 -4.97
N ARG A 125 20.79 -10.75 -5.64
CA ARG A 125 21.91 -10.92 -6.58
C ARG A 125 21.93 -9.93 -7.75
N SER A 126 20.82 -9.24 -8.01
CA SER A 126 20.62 -8.41 -9.20
C SER A 126 20.77 -6.91 -8.93
N TRP A 127 20.97 -6.48 -7.68
CA TRP A 127 21.06 -5.07 -7.33
C TRP A 127 22.29 -4.79 -6.46
N SER A 128 23.28 -4.10 -7.01
CA SER A 128 24.41 -3.58 -6.25
C SER A 128 24.01 -2.24 -5.64
N GLY A 129 23.69 -2.23 -4.34
CA GLY A 129 23.55 -0.97 -3.61
C GLY A 129 24.92 -0.35 -3.38
N PHE A 130 25.21 0.81 -3.99
CA PHE A 130 26.38 1.59 -3.64
C PHE A 130 26.07 2.41 -2.39
N GLY A 131 26.78 2.13 -1.31
CA GLY A 131 26.77 2.92 -0.07
C GLY A 131 28.11 3.62 0.08
N VAL A 132 28.10 4.85 0.57
CA VAL A 132 29.29 5.58 1.00
C VAL A 132 29.20 5.79 2.51
N ASP A 133 30.33 5.84 3.20
CA ASP A 133 30.34 6.17 4.62
C ASP A 133 29.71 7.54 4.86
N ALA A 134 28.99 7.66 5.97
CA ALA A 134 28.46 8.94 6.41
C ALA A 134 29.62 9.94 6.61
N ASP A 135 29.35 11.22 6.34
CA ASP A 135 30.29 12.33 6.54
C ASP A 135 31.58 12.30 5.70
N LEU A 136 31.60 11.55 4.59
CA LEU A 136 32.70 11.62 3.64
C LEU A 136 32.80 13.02 3.00
N ALA A 137 33.98 13.62 3.12
CA ALA A 137 34.28 14.89 2.48
C ALA A 137 34.27 14.72 0.94
N VAL A 138 33.28 15.34 0.29
CA VAL A 138 33.19 15.37 -1.17
C VAL A 138 34.37 16.16 -1.72
N ARG A 139 35.18 15.54 -2.59
CA ARG A 139 36.26 16.22 -3.29
C ARG A 139 35.68 17.25 -4.26
N LYS A 140 36.06 18.51 -4.07
CA LYS A 140 35.64 19.65 -4.91
C LYS A 140 36.79 20.22 -5.73
N ASP A 141 37.90 19.50 -5.85
CA ASP A 141 38.99 19.94 -6.70
C ASP A 141 38.56 19.91 -8.18
N PRO A 142 39.15 20.77 -9.03
CA PRO A 142 38.74 20.88 -10.42
C PRO A 142 38.82 19.57 -11.21
N ILE A 143 39.75 18.66 -10.84
CA ILE A 143 39.94 17.38 -11.52
C ILE A 143 38.78 16.44 -11.18
N SER A 144 38.42 16.33 -9.90
CA SER A 144 37.29 15.50 -9.45
C SER A 144 35.95 15.99 -10.03
N ILE A 145 35.74 17.31 -10.11
CA ILE A 145 34.51 17.89 -10.70
C ILE A 145 34.45 17.60 -12.21
N ALA A 146 35.56 17.78 -12.93
CA ALA A 146 35.62 17.51 -14.36
C ALA A 146 35.34 16.03 -14.67
N ALA A 147 35.89 15.12 -13.88
CA ALA A 147 35.64 13.68 -14.03
C ALA A 147 34.18 13.30 -13.77
N PHE A 148 33.53 13.87 -12.75
CA PHE A 148 32.12 13.60 -12.45
C PHE A 148 31.17 14.13 -13.52
N THR A 149 31.45 15.30 -14.09
CA THR A 149 30.58 15.94 -15.08
C THR A 149 30.69 15.31 -16.47
N ALA A 150 31.75 14.55 -16.73
CA ALA A 150 31.99 13.87 -18.01
C ALA A 150 31.43 12.43 -18.09
N ALA A 151 30.93 11.89 -16.97
CA ALA A 151 30.32 10.57 -16.87
C ALA A 151 28.81 10.62 -17.13
#